data_AF-A0A7J4G1P8-F1
#
_entry.id   AF-A0A7J4G1P8-F1
#
_cell.length_a   1.000
_cell.length_b   1.000
_cell.length_c   1.000
_cell.angle_alpha   90.00
_cell.angle_beta   90.00
_cell.angle_gamma   90.00
#
_symmetry.space_group_name_H-M   'P 1'
#
loop_
_entity.id
_entity.type
_entity.pdbx_description
1 polymer ?
#
loop_
_entity_poly.entity_id
_entity_poly.type
_entity_poly.pdbx_seq_one_letter_code
_entity_poly.pdbx_strand_id
1 'polypeptide(L)'
;MFGVELAKNLFKDAIKSSFNEEHIIYAFLTGPFTFGSAKHDIDMVVVIDNKRLNPLEKIEYQKRILKFVEKYLRIHKFLGYAPDLDFPSDVVTYTQIEDSINGRGFDVKDSKLYLRKIKTKKDYFNTKIDYRVYLWELITSCEGFILGDYTKYIVDKFRALNTILLYTISKLESGKVTLRDIKEKIFTLAGLDERYDVVSDYIEPMIVYMLRIMSFQGYIAQEDEKNSS
;
A
#
# COMPACT_ATOMS: atom_id res chain seq x y z
N MET A 1 -19.56 2.09 5.95
CA MET A 1 -18.52 3.14 5.76
C MET A 1 -18.49 4.23 6.83
N PHE A 2 -19.52 4.44 7.67
CA PHE A 2 -19.51 5.49 8.71
C PHE A 2 -18.25 5.49 9.61
N GLY A 3 -17.74 4.31 9.97
CA GLY A 3 -16.51 4.18 10.75
C GLY A 3 -15.23 4.67 10.04
N VAL A 4 -15.13 4.48 8.72
CA VAL A 4 -13.97 4.92 7.93
C VAL A 4 -13.90 6.44 7.87
N GLU A 5 -15.04 7.09 7.60
CA GLU A 5 -15.08 8.56 7.52
C GLU A 5 -14.83 9.22 8.89
N LEU A 6 -15.36 8.64 9.98
CA LEU A 6 -15.04 9.10 11.33
C LEU A 6 -13.54 8.97 11.63
N ALA A 7 -12.93 7.81 11.32
CA ALA A 7 -11.50 7.59 11.51
C ALA A 7 -10.67 8.60 10.71
N LYS A 8 -11.00 8.82 9.42
CA LYS A 8 -10.33 9.81 8.57
C LYS A 8 -10.32 11.19 9.19
N ASN A 9 -11.45 11.65 9.73
CA ASN A 9 -11.53 12.97 10.37
C ASN A 9 -10.66 13.06 11.63
N LEU A 10 -10.70 12.05 12.51
CA LEU A 10 -9.87 12.01 13.71
C LEU A 10 -8.37 11.98 13.37
N PHE A 11 -7.97 11.16 12.38
CA PHE A 11 -6.59 11.09 11.94
C PHE A 11 -6.14 12.36 11.23
N LYS A 12 -7.00 13.00 10.43
CA LYS A 12 -6.71 14.30 9.81
C LYS A 12 -6.30 15.34 10.85
N ASP A 13 -7.05 15.44 11.93
CA ASP A 13 -6.76 16.37 13.03
C ASP A 13 -5.46 15.99 13.76
N ALA A 14 -5.24 14.70 14.00
CA ALA A 14 -4.02 14.20 14.62
C ALA A 14 -2.77 14.50 13.78
N ILE A 15 -2.86 14.32 12.46
CA ILE A 15 -1.79 14.60 11.50
C ILE A 15 -1.48 16.11 11.49
N LYS A 16 -2.49 16.96 11.26
CA LYS A 16 -2.33 18.43 11.18
C LYS A 16 -1.75 19.04 12.46
N SER A 17 -2.01 18.43 13.61
CA SER A 17 -1.52 18.90 14.92
C SER A 17 -0.18 18.26 15.37
N SER A 18 0.39 17.36 14.56
CA SER A 18 1.70 16.73 14.80
C SER A 18 2.74 17.15 13.77
N PHE A 19 2.33 17.29 12.52
CA PHE A 19 3.23 17.57 11.39
C PHE A 19 2.97 18.93 10.78
N ASN A 20 3.96 19.44 10.05
CA ASN A 20 3.77 20.64 9.23
C ASN A 20 3.08 20.22 7.92
N GLU A 21 1.96 20.86 7.59
CA GLU A 21 1.13 20.50 6.43
C GLU A 21 1.91 20.63 5.11
N GLU A 22 2.85 21.57 5.02
CA GLU A 22 3.67 21.75 3.81
C GLU A 22 4.67 20.62 3.54
N HIS A 23 4.89 19.75 4.53
CA HIS A 23 5.77 18.59 4.41
C HIS A 23 4.99 17.32 4.09
N ILE A 24 3.67 17.32 4.18
CA ILE A 24 2.86 16.15 3.91
C ILE A 24 2.53 16.12 2.42
N ILE A 25 2.95 15.06 1.72
CA ILE A 25 2.53 14.86 0.33
C ILE A 25 1.11 14.33 0.32
N TYR A 26 0.84 13.24 1.03
CA TYR A 26 -0.50 12.71 1.25
C TYR A 26 -0.53 11.77 2.46
N ALA A 27 -1.73 11.52 2.99
CA ALA A 27 -1.96 10.52 4.01
C ALA A 27 -3.23 9.73 3.71
N PHE A 28 -3.26 8.45 4.08
CA PHE A 28 -4.38 7.56 3.80
C PHE A 28 -4.51 6.45 4.85
N LEU A 29 -5.73 5.97 5.05
CA LEU A 29 -6.04 4.72 5.73
C LEU A 29 -5.88 3.54 4.77
N THR A 30 -5.53 2.38 5.30
CA THR A 30 -5.28 1.18 4.50
C THR A 30 -5.74 -0.09 5.21
N GLY A 31 -5.51 -1.23 4.56
CA GLY A 31 -5.79 -2.54 5.12
C GLY A 31 -7.28 -2.88 5.17
N PRO A 32 -7.62 -4.02 5.79
CA PRO A 32 -8.99 -4.53 5.86
C PRO A 32 -10.02 -3.53 6.43
N PHE A 33 -9.58 -2.64 7.33
CA PHE A 33 -10.45 -1.60 7.90
C PHE A 33 -11.16 -0.76 6.83
N THR A 34 -10.45 -0.40 5.76
CA THR A 34 -11.00 0.44 4.69
C THR A 34 -12.08 -0.24 3.85
N PHE A 35 -12.17 -1.57 3.92
CA PHE A 35 -13.18 -2.38 3.21
C PHE A 35 -14.35 -2.78 4.11
N GLY A 36 -14.38 -2.32 5.37
CA GLY A 36 -15.43 -2.66 6.33
C GLY A 36 -15.42 -4.11 6.79
N SER A 37 -14.35 -4.87 6.51
CA SER A 37 -14.28 -6.31 6.73
C SER A 37 -13.69 -6.71 8.09
N ALA A 38 -13.29 -5.77 8.94
CA ALA A 38 -12.51 -6.08 10.14
C ALA A 38 -12.83 -5.25 11.40
N LYS A 39 -12.87 -5.94 12.54
CA LYS A 39 -12.63 -5.37 13.89
C LYS A 39 -11.15 -5.54 14.28
N HIS A 40 -10.24 -5.21 13.37
CA HIS A 40 -8.78 -5.28 13.57
C HIS A 40 -8.21 -3.87 13.85
N ASP A 41 -6.90 -3.70 13.75
CA ASP A 41 -6.24 -2.40 13.72
C ASP A 41 -6.79 -1.46 12.63
N ILE A 42 -6.46 -0.17 12.77
CA ILE A 42 -6.65 0.84 11.74
C ILE A 42 -5.27 1.20 11.20
N ASP A 43 -4.93 0.61 10.07
CA ASP A 43 -3.66 0.88 9.39
C ASP A 43 -3.73 2.24 8.68
N MET A 44 -2.61 2.96 8.73
CA MET A 44 -2.51 4.24 8.05
C MET A 44 -1.09 4.62 7.72
N VAL A 45 -0.95 5.40 6.65
CA VAL A 45 0.33 5.88 6.16
C VAL A 45 0.30 7.40 6.06
N VAL A 46 1.37 8.04 6.52
CA VAL A 46 1.64 9.48 6.30
C VAL A 46 2.90 9.60 5.45
N VAL A 47 2.76 10.12 4.24
CA VAL A 47 3.88 10.29 3.30
C VAL A 47 4.43 11.70 3.37
N ILE A 48 5.72 11.81 3.70
CA ILE A 48 6.40 13.07 3.96
C ILE A 48 7.40 13.40 2.85
N ASP A 49 7.42 14.66 2.41
CA ASP A 49 8.42 15.17 1.47
C ASP A 49 9.77 15.35 2.16
N ASN A 50 10.59 14.31 2.11
CA ASN A 50 11.92 14.31 2.71
C ASN A 50 12.90 15.29 2.05
N LYS A 51 12.59 15.85 0.87
CA LYS A 51 13.43 16.87 0.23
C LYS A 51 13.27 18.24 0.88
N ARG A 52 12.14 18.48 1.54
CA ARG A 52 11.87 19.71 2.28
C ARG A 52 12.49 19.72 3.69
N LEU A 53 12.94 18.56 4.18
CA LEU A 53 13.49 18.41 5.52
C LEU A 53 14.99 18.69 5.57
N ASN A 54 15.38 19.76 6.25
CA ASN A 54 16.76 19.98 6.63
C ASN A 54 17.21 19.02 7.77
N PRO A 55 18.52 18.88 8.04
CA PRO A 55 19.01 17.94 9.05
C PRO A 55 18.46 18.17 10.48
N LEU A 56 18.24 19.42 10.89
CA LEU A 56 17.67 19.74 12.21
C LEU A 56 16.20 19.32 12.28
N GLU A 57 15.45 19.57 11.21
CA GLU A 57 14.05 19.15 11.10
C GLU A 57 13.89 17.63 11.16
N LYS A 58 14.83 16.85 10.63
CA LYS A 58 14.79 15.38 10.74
C LYS A 58 14.76 14.89 12.19
N ILE A 59 15.50 15.54 13.08
CA ILE A 59 15.51 15.21 14.52
C ILE A 59 14.18 15.61 15.16
N GLU A 60 13.64 16.78 14.80
CA GLU A 60 12.32 17.19 15.26
C GLU A 60 11.21 16.26 14.76
N TYR A 61 11.36 15.73 13.55
CA TYR A 61 10.40 14.79 12.96
C TYR A 61 10.26 13.50 13.75
N GLN A 62 11.35 12.97 14.31
CA GLN A 62 11.26 11.82 15.21
C GLN A 62 10.36 12.13 16.43
N LYS A 63 10.50 13.31 17.02
CA LYS A 63 9.63 13.75 18.14
C LYS A 63 8.18 13.93 17.70
N ARG A 64 7.95 14.44 16.49
CA ARG A 64 6.60 14.60 15.92
C ARG A 64 5.93 13.26 15.65
N ILE A 65 6.69 12.26 15.18
CA ILE A 65 6.21 10.88 15.00
C ILE A 65 5.76 10.32 16.35
N LEU A 66 6.58 10.43 17.41
CA LEU A 66 6.17 9.95 18.74
C LEU A 66 4.88 10.62 19.25
N LYS A 67 4.76 11.94 19.08
CA LYS A 67 3.51 12.67 19.41
C LYS A 67 2.32 12.19 18.58
N PHE A 68 2.56 11.83 17.32
CA PHE A 68 1.54 11.28 16.45
C PHE A 68 1.12 9.87 16.89
N VAL A 69 2.07 9.01 17.24
CA VAL A 69 1.82 7.67 17.81
C VAL A 69 0.92 7.73 19.03
N GLU A 70 1.17 8.65 19.97
CA GLU A 70 0.29 8.81 21.13
C GLU A 70 -1.18 9.11 20.73
N LYS A 71 -1.40 9.93 19.71
CA LYS A 71 -2.74 10.23 19.20
C LYS A 71 -3.33 9.06 18.43
N TYR A 72 -2.53 8.37 17.62
CA TYR A 72 -2.92 7.16 16.93
C TYR A 72 -3.48 6.11 17.90
N LEU A 73 -2.78 5.86 19.01
CA LEU A 73 -3.22 4.95 20.06
C LEU A 73 -4.52 5.41 20.75
N ARG A 74 -4.67 6.73 20.98
CA ARG A 74 -5.91 7.29 21.55
C ARG A 74 -7.09 7.14 20.61
N ILE A 75 -6.90 7.36 19.30
CA ILE A 75 -7.95 7.20 18.29
C ILE A 75 -8.40 5.73 18.23
N HIS A 76 -7.45 4.78 18.21
CA HIS A 76 -7.76 3.35 18.26
C HIS A 76 -8.61 2.99 19.48
N LYS A 77 -8.17 3.42 20.67
CA LYS A 77 -8.91 3.21 21.91
C LYS A 77 -10.31 3.83 21.87
N PHE A 78 -10.44 5.04 21.36
CA PHE A 78 -11.71 5.74 21.24
C PHE A 78 -12.69 5.01 20.32
N LEU A 79 -12.20 4.50 19.20
CA LEU A 79 -12.99 3.77 18.21
C LEU A 79 -13.20 2.29 18.57
N GLY A 80 -12.58 1.79 19.64
CA GLY A 80 -12.71 0.41 20.10
C GLY A 80 -11.90 -0.62 19.31
N TYR A 81 -10.82 -0.19 18.67
CA TYR A 81 -9.91 -1.05 17.89
C TYR A 81 -8.59 -1.29 18.63
N ALA A 82 -7.96 -2.44 18.39
CA ALA A 82 -6.66 -2.79 18.94
C ALA A 82 -5.55 -2.30 18.00
N PRO A 83 -4.68 -1.36 18.40
CA PRO A 83 -3.61 -0.88 17.55
C PRO A 83 -2.49 -1.91 17.39
N ASP A 84 -1.79 -1.87 16.27
CA ASP A 84 -0.45 -2.46 16.16
C ASP A 84 0.52 -1.68 17.05
N LEU A 85 1.25 -2.41 17.91
CA LEU A 85 2.25 -1.86 18.82
C LEU A 85 3.68 -2.08 18.33
N ASP A 86 3.88 -2.99 17.38
CA ASP A 86 5.17 -3.25 16.77
C ASP A 86 5.48 -2.18 15.71
N PHE A 87 4.45 -1.74 14.97
CA PHE A 87 4.53 -0.67 13.96
C PHE A 87 3.40 0.36 14.12
N PRO A 88 3.41 1.18 15.19
CA PRO A 88 2.36 2.16 15.40
C PRO A 88 2.51 3.29 14.37
N SER A 89 1.64 3.29 13.36
CA SER A 89 1.56 4.26 12.26
C SER A 89 2.78 4.32 11.33
N ASP A 90 2.54 4.12 10.03
CA ASP A 90 3.59 4.18 9.01
C ASP A 90 3.83 5.63 8.55
N VAL A 91 4.76 6.30 9.21
CA VAL A 91 5.25 7.61 8.77
C VAL A 91 6.48 7.41 7.88
N VAL A 92 6.28 7.53 6.57
CA VAL A 92 7.28 7.20 5.56
C VAL A 92 7.68 8.42 4.74
N THR A 93 8.88 8.38 4.18
CA THR A 93 9.33 9.38 3.23
C THR A 93 8.83 9.07 1.82
N TYR A 94 8.65 10.11 1.01
CA TYR A 94 8.31 9.94 -0.39
C TYR A 94 9.35 9.14 -1.17
N THR A 95 10.65 9.29 -0.84
CA THR A 95 11.68 8.43 -1.43
C THR A 95 11.46 6.94 -1.12
N GLN A 96 10.97 6.57 0.07
CA GLN A 96 10.64 5.17 0.36
C GLN A 96 9.50 4.66 -0.52
N ILE A 97 8.47 5.47 -0.74
CA ILE A 97 7.38 5.14 -1.67
C ILE A 97 7.90 4.95 -3.11
N GLU A 98 8.72 5.88 -3.59
CA GLU A 98 9.32 5.77 -4.93
C GLU A 98 10.20 4.52 -5.05
N ASP A 99 11.04 4.24 -4.07
CA ASP A 99 11.88 3.06 -4.04
C ASP A 99 11.07 1.76 -4.02
N SER A 100 9.97 1.73 -3.25
CA SER A 100 9.01 0.62 -3.25
C SER A 100 8.42 0.38 -4.62
N ILE A 101 7.89 1.43 -5.26
CA ILE A 101 7.30 1.40 -6.60
C ILE A 101 8.34 0.92 -7.63
N ASN A 102 9.59 1.36 -7.50
CA ASN A 102 10.69 0.98 -8.39
C ASN A 102 11.30 -0.40 -8.06
N GLY A 103 10.72 -1.14 -7.12
CA GLY A 103 11.00 -2.55 -6.90
C GLY A 103 12.05 -2.85 -5.83
N ARG A 104 12.37 -1.91 -4.93
CA ARG A 104 13.34 -2.15 -3.84
C ARG A 104 12.96 -3.30 -2.89
N GLY A 105 11.67 -3.62 -2.79
CA GLY A 105 11.14 -4.75 -2.02
C GLY A 105 11.35 -6.13 -2.65
N PHE A 106 11.84 -6.20 -3.90
CA PHE A 106 12.11 -7.46 -4.61
C PHE A 106 13.60 -7.81 -4.56
N ASP A 107 13.90 -9.08 -4.34
CA ASP A 107 15.25 -9.63 -4.49
C ASP A 107 15.43 -10.13 -5.93
N VAL A 108 16.63 -9.92 -6.51
CA VAL A 108 16.99 -10.47 -7.82
C VAL A 108 17.95 -11.64 -7.61
N LYS A 109 17.61 -12.82 -8.14
CA LYS A 109 18.48 -13.99 -8.13
C LYS A 109 18.36 -14.72 -9.46
N ASP A 110 19.47 -15.14 -10.06
CA ASP A 110 19.47 -15.91 -11.33
C ASP A 110 18.63 -15.23 -12.43
N SER A 111 18.73 -13.90 -12.55
CA SER A 111 17.96 -13.05 -13.47
C SER A 111 16.43 -13.13 -13.30
N LYS A 112 15.95 -13.59 -12.14
CA LYS A 112 14.53 -13.66 -11.79
C LYS A 112 14.25 -12.81 -10.54
N LEU A 113 13.10 -12.14 -10.52
CA LEU A 113 12.60 -11.39 -9.37
C LEU A 113 12.06 -12.34 -8.32
N TYR A 114 12.24 -12.09 -7.04
CA TYR A 114 11.67 -12.89 -5.95
C TYR A 114 11.19 -12.00 -4.82
N LEU A 115 10.09 -12.40 -4.21
CA LEU A 115 9.71 -11.87 -2.92
C LEU A 115 10.29 -12.76 -1.83
N ARG A 116 10.94 -12.12 -0.86
CA ARG A 116 11.46 -12.82 0.31
C ARG A 116 10.30 -13.42 1.09
N LYS A 117 10.37 -14.73 1.33
CA LYS A 117 9.47 -15.41 2.25
C LYS A 117 9.85 -15.05 3.69
N ILE A 118 8.86 -14.65 4.48
CA ILE A 118 9.03 -14.41 5.91
C ILE A 118 8.89 -15.76 6.61
N LYS A 119 9.97 -16.32 7.12
CA LYS A 119 9.97 -17.64 7.79
C LYS A 119 10.30 -17.56 9.27
N THR A 120 10.99 -16.50 9.68
CA THR A 120 11.49 -16.32 11.04
C THR A 120 11.19 -14.92 11.56
N LYS A 121 11.20 -14.74 12.89
CA LYS A 121 11.13 -13.40 13.50
C LYS A 121 12.25 -12.46 13.01
N LYS A 122 13.43 -13.01 12.69
CA LYS A 122 14.54 -12.22 12.16
C LYS A 122 14.24 -11.62 10.78
N ASP A 123 13.45 -12.33 9.97
CA ASP A 123 13.07 -11.84 8.65
C ASP A 123 12.25 -10.55 8.75
N TYR A 124 11.36 -10.43 9.75
CA TYR A 124 10.57 -9.22 10.00
C TYR A 124 11.42 -7.96 10.24
N PHE A 125 12.67 -8.10 10.73
CA PHE A 125 13.57 -6.96 10.91
C PHE A 125 14.34 -6.57 9.64
N ASN A 126 14.08 -7.24 8.51
CA ASN A 126 14.68 -6.86 7.24
C ASN A 126 13.89 -5.72 6.60
N THR A 127 14.51 -4.54 6.55
CA THR A 127 13.93 -3.32 5.98
C THR A 127 13.50 -3.44 4.52
N LYS A 128 13.98 -4.45 3.77
CA LYS A 128 13.46 -4.74 2.42
C LYS A 128 12.00 -5.17 2.42
N ILE A 129 11.52 -5.79 3.50
CA ILE A 129 10.14 -6.22 3.64
C ILE A 129 9.21 -5.01 3.72
N ASP A 130 9.63 -3.97 4.44
CA ASP A 130 8.86 -2.73 4.59
C ASP A 130 8.51 -2.12 3.22
N TYR A 131 9.44 -2.14 2.27
CA TYR A 131 9.18 -1.62 0.92
C TYR A 131 8.05 -2.37 0.20
N ARG A 132 7.91 -3.68 0.44
CA ARG A 132 6.78 -4.46 -0.08
C ARG A 132 5.48 -4.09 0.65
N VAL A 133 5.53 -3.86 1.96
CA VAL A 133 4.36 -3.45 2.74
C VAL A 133 3.80 -2.13 2.20
N TYR A 134 4.64 -1.14 1.92
CA TYR A 134 4.20 0.15 1.38
C TYR A 134 3.48 0.04 0.02
N LEU A 135 3.88 -0.90 -0.84
CA LEU A 135 3.15 -1.18 -2.09
C LEU A 135 1.73 -1.64 -1.79
N TRP A 136 1.59 -2.55 -0.84
CA TRP A 136 0.31 -3.11 -0.48
C TRP A 136 -0.59 -2.09 0.20
N GLU A 137 -0.05 -1.28 1.09
CA GLU A 137 -0.81 -0.23 1.73
C GLU A 137 -1.38 0.77 0.71
N LEU A 138 -0.60 1.15 -0.29
CA LEU A 138 -1.11 1.98 -1.37
C LEU A 138 -2.27 1.31 -2.12
N ILE A 139 -2.15 0.01 -2.41
CA ILE A 139 -3.17 -0.73 -3.16
C ILE A 139 -4.44 -0.95 -2.31
N THR A 140 -4.30 -1.27 -1.02
CA THR A 140 -5.39 -1.65 -0.11
C THR A 140 -6.00 -0.48 0.66
N SER A 141 -5.93 0.73 0.11
CA SER A 141 -6.45 1.96 0.71
C SER A 141 -7.78 2.41 0.09
N CYS A 142 -8.82 1.59 0.13
CA CYS A 142 -10.11 1.92 -0.50
C CYS A 142 -10.81 3.10 0.20
N GLU A 143 -11.10 4.18 -0.52
CA GLU A 143 -11.66 5.43 0.06
C GLU A 143 -10.84 6.01 1.23
N GLY A 144 -9.60 5.55 1.39
CA GLY A 144 -8.78 5.78 2.58
C GLY A 144 -8.11 7.14 2.61
N PHE A 145 -8.08 7.89 1.51
CA PHE A 145 -7.41 9.20 1.42
C PHE A 145 -7.90 10.18 2.49
N ILE A 146 -6.98 10.75 3.26
CA ILE A 146 -7.26 11.65 4.39
C ILE A 146 -7.00 13.12 3.99
N LEU A 147 -5.78 13.43 3.53
CA LEU A 147 -5.34 14.80 3.22
C LEU A 147 -4.09 14.81 2.31
N GLY A 148 -3.79 15.97 1.73
CA GLY A 148 -2.63 16.22 0.86
C GLY A 148 -3.00 16.28 -0.63
N ASP A 149 -2.08 15.89 -1.49
CA ASP A 149 -2.25 15.81 -2.94
C ASP A 149 -2.93 14.48 -3.34
N TYR A 150 -4.23 14.56 -3.60
CA TYR A 150 -5.04 13.42 -4.03
C TYR A 150 -4.59 12.85 -5.37
N THR A 151 -4.22 13.71 -6.33
CA THR A 151 -3.78 13.28 -7.66
C THR A 151 -2.50 12.46 -7.55
N LYS A 152 -1.53 12.93 -6.76
CA LYS A 152 -0.29 12.20 -6.52
C LYS A 152 -0.53 10.86 -5.83
N TYR A 153 -1.38 10.82 -4.80
CA TYR A 153 -1.79 9.58 -4.14
C TYR A 153 -2.37 8.56 -5.12
N ILE A 154 -3.28 8.98 -6.01
CA ILE A 154 -3.88 8.10 -7.03
C ILE A 154 -2.83 7.60 -8.02
N VAL A 155 -1.94 8.48 -8.49
CA VAL A 155 -0.83 8.08 -9.38
C VAL A 155 0.06 7.03 -8.73
N ASP A 156 0.45 7.22 -7.47
CA ASP A 156 1.31 6.27 -6.76
C ASP A 156 0.61 4.95 -6.45
N LYS A 157 -0.69 4.99 -6.13
CA LYS A 157 -1.52 3.81 -5.99
C LYS A 157 -1.56 2.95 -7.26
N PHE A 158 -1.75 3.57 -8.43
CA PHE A 158 -1.72 2.83 -9.71
C PHE A 158 -0.33 2.34 -10.07
N ARG A 159 0.73 3.11 -9.78
CA ARG A 159 2.10 2.67 -10.00
C ARG A 159 2.47 1.49 -9.09
N ALA A 160 2.05 1.48 -7.84
CA ALA A 160 2.23 0.36 -6.94
C ALA A 160 1.53 -0.91 -7.47
N LEU A 161 0.27 -0.78 -7.92
CA LEU A 161 -0.46 -1.88 -8.54
C LEU A 161 0.23 -2.39 -9.80
N ASN A 162 0.74 -1.49 -10.65
CA ASN A 162 1.49 -1.84 -11.84
C ASN A 162 2.72 -2.70 -11.51
N THR A 163 3.51 -2.29 -10.52
CA THR A 163 4.72 -3.00 -10.07
C THR A 163 4.39 -4.41 -9.59
N ILE A 164 3.34 -4.55 -8.78
CA ILE A 164 2.88 -5.85 -8.29
C ILE A 164 2.36 -6.73 -9.44
N LEU A 165 1.57 -6.17 -10.36
CA LEU A 165 1.04 -6.92 -11.51
C LEU A 165 2.17 -7.42 -12.42
N LEU A 166 3.16 -6.58 -12.72
CA LEU A 166 4.34 -6.99 -13.49
C LEU A 166 5.08 -8.14 -12.81
N TYR A 167 5.25 -8.07 -11.49
CA TYR A 167 5.83 -9.17 -10.73
C TYR A 167 4.98 -10.45 -10.85
N THR A 168 3.67 -10.36 -10.61
CA THR A 168 2.76 -11.51 -10.70
C THR A 168 2.84 -12.14 -12.09
N ILE A 169 2.72 -11.35 -13.15
CA ILE A 169 2.80 -11.83 -14.55
C ILE A 169 4.16 -12.50 -14.82
N SER A 170 5.27 -11.92 -14.34
CA SER A 170 6.61 -12.51 -14.49
C SER A 170 6.77 -13.88 -13.80
N LYS A 171 5.84 -14.23 -12.91
CA LYS A 171 5.80 -15.50 -12.19
C LYS A 171 4.81 -16.51 -12.75
N LEU A 172 3.92 -16.09 -13.64
CA LEU A 172 3.04 -17.01 -14.34
C LEU A 172 3.87 -17.74 -15.41
N GLU A 173 3.68 -19.04 -15.51
CA GLU A 173 4.34 -19.84 -16.54
C GLU A 173 3.86 -19.43 -17.93
N SER A 174 4.73 -19.54 -18.93
CA SER A 174 4.43 -19.13 -20.31
C SER A 174 3.18 -19.80 -20.86
N GLY A 175 2.16 -19.02 -21.20
CA GLY A 175 0.89 -19.52 -21.73
C GLY A 175 -0.19 -18.43 -21.78
N LYS A 176 -1.41 -18.82 -22.14
CA LYS A 176 -2.59 -17.97 -22.01
C LYS A 176 -2.96 -17.88 -20.53
N VAL A 177 -3.05 -16.65 -20.02
CA VAL A 177 -3.40 -16.36 -18.63
C VAL A 177 -4.76 -15.68 -18.62
N THR A 178 -5.68 -16.17 -17.79
CA THR A 178 -7.00 -15.56 -17.62
C THR A 178 -6.96 -14.46 -16.56
N LEU A 179 -7.94 -13.54 -16.58
CA LEU A 179 -8.11 -12.55 -15.51
C LEU A 179 -8.26 -13.23 -14.13
N ARG A 180 -8.94 -14.37 -14.10
CA ARG A 180 -9.11 -15.18 -12.89
C ARG A 180 -7.76 -15.65 -12.33
N ASP A 181 -6.87 -16.14 -13.19
CA ASP A 181 -5.53 -16.56 -12.77
C ASP A 181 -4.75 -15.39 -12.16
N ILE A 182 -4.82 -14.20 -12.77
CA ILE A 182 -4.16 -13.00 -12.26
C ILE A 182 -4.75 -12.60 -10.91
N LYS A 183 -6.08 -12.63 -10.77
CA LYS A 183 -6.76 -12.34 -9.49
C LYS A 183 -6.34 -13.31 -8.41
N GLU A 184 -6.32 -14.62 -8.65
CA GLU A 184 -5.92 -15.59 -7.62
C GLU A 184 -4.41 -15.49 -7.28
N LYS A 185 -3.58 -15.17 -8.28
CA LYS A 185 -2.13 -15.14 -8.14
C LYS A 185 -1.59 -13.84 -7.59
N ILE A 186 -2.25 -12.70 -7.81
CA ILE A 186 -1.79 -11.43 -7.25
C ILE A 186 -1.82 -11.46 -5.72
N PHE A 187 -2.83 -12.11 -5.11
CA PHE A 187 -2.84 -12.26 -3.66
C PHE A 187 -1.80 -13.28 -3.21
N THR A 188 -1.76 -14.46 -3.82
CA THR A 188 -0.88 -15.55 -3.34
C THR A 188 0.61 -15.37 -3.65
N LEU A 189 0.96 -14.95 -4.87
CA LEU A 189 2.36 -14.83 -5.31
C LEU A 189 3.02 -13.54 -4.84
N ALA A 190 2.31 -12.42 -4.96
CA ALA A 190 2.82 -11.16 -4.44
C ALA A 190 2.63 -11.06 -2.89
N GLY A 191 1.90 -12.04 -2.34
CA GLY A 191 1.76 -12.33 -0.92
C GLY A 191 0.95 -11.26 -0.18
N LEU A 192 -0.17 -10.88 -0.75
CA LEU A 192 -1.28 -10.45 0.10
C LEU A 192 -1.80 -11.66 0.88
N ASP A 193 -2.26 -11.37 2.08
CA ASP A 193 -2.87 -12.35 2.96
C ASP A 193 -4.14 -12.96 2.32
N GLU A 194 -4.48 -14.19 2.67
CA GLU A 194 -5.75 -14.82 2.27
C GLU A 194 -6.98 -14.07 2.84
N ARG A 195 -6.78 -13.29 3.92
CA ARG A 195 -7.80 -12.39 4.50
C ARG A 195 -8.28 -11.27 3.55
N TYR A 196 -7.65 -11.13 2.38
CA TYR A 196 -7.99 -10.13 1.36
C TYR A 196 -9.02 -10.61 0.31
N ASP A 197 -9.75 -11.71 0.54
CA ASP A 197 -10.83 -12.14 -0.37
C ASP A 197 -11.86 -11.03 -0.63
N VAL A 198 -12.30 -10.31 0.41
CA VAL A 198 -13.21 -9.15 0.27
C VAL A 198 -12.56 -8.02 -0.51
N VAL A 199 -11.23 -7.90 -0.44
CA VAL A 199 -10.45 -6.85 -1.10
C VAL A 199 -10.24 -7.16 -2.59
N SER A 200 -10.34 -8.44 -2.99
CA SER A 200 -10.28 -8.88 -4.38
C SER A 200 -11.33 -8.22 -5.26
N ASP A 201 -12.57 -8.13 -4.80
CA ASP A 201 -13.67 -7.54 -5.56
C ASP A 201 -13.50 -6.03 -5.75
N TYR A 202 -12.94 -5.34 -4.76
CA TYR A 202 -12.70 -3.89 -4.85
C TYR A 202 -11.50 -3.54 -5.73
N ILE A 203 -10.44 -4.36 -5.72
CA ILE A 203 -9.24 -4.11 -6.53
C ILE A 203 -9.45 -4.55 -7.98
N GLU A 204 -10.37 -5.48 -8.26
CA GLU A 204 -10.60 -6.02 -9.61
C GLU A 204 -10.76 -4.95 -10.70
N PRO A 205 -11.62 -3.92 -10.55
CA PRO A 205 -11.73 -2.86 -11.56
C PRO A 205 -10.39 -2.17 -11.85
N MET A 206 -9.56 -1.98 -10.81
CA MET A 206 -8.23 -1.40 -10.96
C MET A 206 -7.27 -2.36 -11.66
N ILE A 207 -7.33 -3.66 -11.36
CA ILE A 207 -6.54 -4.69 -12.07
C ILE A 207 -6.91 -4.69 -13.55
N VAL A 208 -8.21 -4.75 -13.88
CA VAL A 208 -8.69 -4.74 -15.27
C VAL A 208 -8.21 -3.49 -16.01
N TYR A 209 -8.32 -2.31 -15.38
CA TYR A 209 -7.83 -1.06 -15.94
C TYR A 209 -6.31 -1.11 -16.20
N MET A 210 -5.52 -1.59 -15.23
CA MET A 210 -4.07 -1.69 -15.36
C MET A 210 -3.64 -2.71 -16.42
N LEU A 211 -4.35 -3.84 -16.56
CA LEU A 211 -4.08 -4.82 -17.61
C LEU A 211 -4.34 -4.23 -19.00
N ARG A 212 -5.35 -3.37 -19.18
CA ARG A 212 -5.55 -2.63 -20.44
C ARG A 212 -4.39 -1.69 -20.74
N ILE A 213 -3.91 -0.95 -19.74
CA ILE A 213 -2.72 -0.10 -19.88
C ILE A 213 -1.50 -0.93 -20.29
N MET A 214 -1.26 -2.04 -19.59
CA MET A 214 -0.14 -2.94 -19.90
C MET A 214 -0.23 -3.51 -21.32
N SER A 215 -1.44 -3.82 -21.78
CA SER A 215 -1.65 -4.28 -23.15
C SER A 215 -1.33 -3.19 -24.17
N PHE A 216 -1.81 -1.97 -23.94
CA PHE A 216 -1.48 -0.80 -24.77
C PHE A 216 0.02 -0.51 -24.82
N GLN A 217 0.73 -0.73 -23.71
CA GLN A 217 2.19 -0.58 -23.60
C GLN A 217 2.98 -1.76 -24.21
N GLY A 218 2.30 -2.82 -24.66
CA GLY A 218 2.95 -3.99 -25.26
C GLY A 218 3.54 -4.99 -24.27
N TYR A 219 3.21 -4.90 -22.98
CA TYR A 219 3.65 -5.88 -21.98
C TYR A 219 2.88 -7.20 -22.07
N ILE A 220 1.61 -7.15 -22.50
CA ILE A 220 0.74 -8.32 -22.67
C ILE A 220 -0.07 -8.21 -23.96
N ALA A 221 -0.40 -9.35 -24.57
CA ALA A 221 -1.37 -9.43 -25.66
C ALA A 221 -2.74 -9.84 -25.08
N GLN A 222 -3.80 -9.10 -25.44
CA GLN A 222 -5.18 -9.52 -25.17
C GLN A 222 -5.70 -10.29 -26.38
N GLU A 223 -6.19 -11.51 -26.18
CA GLU A 223 -7.05 -12.15 -27.17
C GLU A 223 -8.47 -11.64 -26.96
N ASP A 224 -9.01 -10.95 -27.97
CA ASP A 224 -10.43 -10.64 -27.98
C ASP A 224 -11.22 -11.96 -28.04
N GLU A 225 -12.24 -12.11 -27.19
CA GLU A 225 -13.27 -13.16 -27.33
C GLU A 225 -14.15 -12.85 -28.57
N LYS A 226 -13.53 -12.85 -29.75
CA LYS A 226 -14.23 -12.79 -31.03
C LYS A 226 -13.72 -13.95 -31.86
N ASN A 227 -14.67 -14.80 -32.26
CA ASN A 227 -14.55 -15.96 -33.16
C ASN A 227 -14.57 -17.35 -32.49
N SER A 228 -15.38 -17.54 -31.45
CA SER A 228 -15.89 -18.86 -31.05
C SER A 228 -17.41 -18.87 -31.20
N SER A 229 -17.88 -18.71 -32.45
CA SER A 229 -19.28 -18.91 -32.85
C SER A 229 -19.36 -20.05 -33.84
#